data_AF-A0A2G5C436-F1
#
_entry.id   AF-A0A2G5C436-F1
#
_cell.length_a   1.000
_cell.length_b   1.000
_cell.length_c   1.000
_cell.angle_alpha   90.00
_cell.angle_beta   90.00
_cell.angle_gamma   90.00
#
_symmetry.space_group_name_H-M   'P 1'
#
loop_
_entity.id
_entity.type
_entity.pdbx_description
1 polymer ?
#
loop_
_entity_poly.entity_id
_entity_poly.type
_entity_poly.pdbx_seq_one_letter_code
_entity_poly.pdbx_strand_id
1 'polypeptide(L)'
;MAISKENFLLVVVALMLISCSTLSLAISDVGPFVVVHKKVSLNRLKSSGSEQVSVSIDIYNQGSATAYDVTLTDDSWTPDVFNLVSGNVTTSWERLDAGSLVSHSFVLESQVKGLFYGAPAVVKFRIPTKAALQEAYSTPILPLDILADRAPEKKFEWAKVRTIRKISFIFIHVWN
;
A
#
# COMPACT_ATOMS: atom_id res chain seq x y z
N MET A 1 26.16 -8.59 56.54
CA MET A 1 26.29 -7.12 56.33
C MET A 1 25.00 -6.67 55.67
N ALA A 2 24.09 -6.02 56.41
CA ALA A 2 22.78 -5.62 55.89
C ALA A 2 22.91 -4.35 55.04
N ILE A 3 22.38 -4.38 53.82
CA ILE A 3 22.34 -3.20 52.95
C ILE A 3 21.27 -2.26 53.52
N SER A 4 21.64 -0.99 53.76
CA SER A 4 20.68 0.03 54.21
C SER A 4 19.62 0.27 53.13
N LYS A 5 18.41 0.70 53.52
CA LYS A 5 17.30 0.93 52.58
C LYS A 5 17.66 1.90 51.45
N GLU A 6 18.51 2.89 51.72
CA GLU A 6 18.99 3.88 50.74
C GLU A 6 19.95 3.24 49.72
N ASN A 7 20.87 2.39 50.18
CA ASN A 7 21.78 1.65 49.31
C ASN A 7 21.02 0.60 48.46
N PHE A 8 19.95 0.02 49.00
CA PHE A 8 19.09 -0.90 48.27
C PHE A 8 18.34 -0.20 47.13
N LEU A 9 17.81 1.00 47.39
CA LEU A 9 17.12 1.81 46.38
C LEU A 9 18.08 2.22 45.25
N LEU A 10 19.31 2.64 45.58
CA LEU A 10 20.32 3.01 44.60
C LEU A 10 20.72 1.82 43.72
N VAL A 11 20.83 0.62 44.29
CA VAL A 11 21.13 -0.61 43.53
C VAL A 11 19.98 -0.96 42.57
N VAL A 12 18.73 -0.82 42.99
CA VAL A 12 17.56 -1.07 42.13
C VAL A 12 17.50 -0.06 40.98
N VAL A 13 17.76 1.23 41.24
CA VAL A 13 17.81 2.26 40.19
C VAL A 13 18.96 2.01 39.22
N ALA A 14 20.14 1.64 39.71
CA ALA A 14 21.28 1.29 38.86
C ALA A 14 20.98 0.08 37.95
N LEU A 15 20.32 -0.96 38.50
CA LEU A 15 19.90 -2.14 37.73
C LEU A 15 18.83 -1.81 36.67
N MET A 16 17.90 -0.90 36.97
CA MET A 16 16.91 -0.38 36.01
C MET A 16 17.56 0.42 34.88
N LEU A 17 18.58 1.24 35.18
CA LEU A 17 19.31 2.00 34.16
C LEU A 17 20.18 1.10 33.27
N ILE A 18 20.81 0.08 33.85
CA ILE A 18 21.59 -0.93 33.09
C ILE A 18 20.67 -1.75 32.18
N SER A 19 19.52 -2.22 32.69
CA SER A 19 18.54 -2.98 31.88
C SER A 19 17.85 -2.13 30.80
N CYS A 20 17.70 -0.82 31.01
CA CYS A 20 17.17 0.10 29.99
C CYS A 20 18.17 0.31 28.83
N SER A 21 19.47 0.18 29.08
CA SER A 21 20.51 0.36 28.06
C SER A 21 20.81 -0.86 27.19
N THR A 22 20.30 -2.05 27.55
CA THR A 22 20.54 -3.29 26.78
C THR A 22 19.50 -3.59 25.71
N LEU A 23 18.63 -2.64 25.34
CA LEU A 23 17.81 -2.78 24.13
C LEU A 23 18.64 -2.47 22.88
N SER A 24 19.74 -3.21 22.70
CA SER A 24 20.29 -3.38 21.36
C SER A 24 19.32 -4.31 20.64
N LEU A 25 18.49 -3.72 19.78
CA LEU A 25 17.91 -4.48 18.68
C LEU A 25 19.12 -5.07 17.96
N ALA A 26 19.32 -6.38 18.10
CA ALA A 26 20.15 -7.12 17.18
C ALA A 26 19.46 -6.96 15.82
N ILE A 27 19.77 -5.88 15.11
CA ILE A 27 19.60 -5.79 13.68
C ILE A 27 20.62 -6.80 13.18
N SER A 28 20.22 -8.09 13.14
CA SER A 28 20.79 -9.00 12.18
C SER A 28 20.83 -8.20 10.88
N ASP A 29 21.95 -8.19 10.17
CA ASP A 29 22.12 -7.45 8.92
C ASP A 29 21.11 -8.01 7.89
N VAL A 30 19.84 -7.59 8.02
CA VAL A 30 18.73 -8.03 7.22
C VAL A 30 18.81 -7.14 6.02
N GLY A 31 19.28 -7.72 4.91
CA GLY A 31 19.27 -7.03 3.62
C GLY A 31 17.90 -6.44 3.28
N PRO A 32 17.76 -5.79 2.11
CA PRO A 32 16.45 -5.29 1.69
C PRO A 32 15.38 -6.39 1.75
N PHE A 33 14.20 -6.02 2.25
CA PHE A 33 13.03 -6.89 2.31
C PHE A 33 11.87 -6.16 1.64
N VAL A 34 11.61 -6.51 0.39
CA VAL A 34 10.67 -5.80 -0.47
C VAL A 34 9.27 -6.39 -0.33
N VAL A 35 8.32 -5.55 0.05
CA VAL A 35 6.89 -5.88 0.13
C VAL A 35 6.16 -5.11 -0.97
N VAL A 36 5.29 -5.81 -1.71
CA VAL A 36 4.61 -5.26 -2.88
C VAL A 36 3.11 -5.41 -2.71
N HIS A 37 2.38 -4.30 -2.87
CA HIS A 37 0.93 -4.27 -2.72
C HIS A 37 0.28 -3.77 -4.01
N LYS A 38 -0.50 -4.63 -4.66
CA LYS A 38 -1.22 -4.32 -5.90
C LYS A 38 -2.69 -4.04 -5.60
N LYS A 39 -3.16 -2.88 -6.02
CA LYS A 39 -4.54 -2.41 -5.92
C LYS A 39 -5.10 -2.22 -7.32
N VAL A 40 -6.34 -2.64 -7.51
CA VAL A 40 -7.05 -2.45 -8.78
C VAL A 40 -8.46 -1.95 -8.51
N SER A 41 -8.89 -0.96 -9.29
CA SER A 41 -10.26 -0.46 -9.26
C SER A 41 -10.83 -0.36 -10.68
N LEU A 42 -12.15 -0.53 -10.77
CA LEU A 42 -12.91 -0.44 -12.00
C LEU A 42 -13.73 0.85 -11.99
N ASN A 43 -13.72 1.57 -13.09
CA ASN A 43 -14.46 2.81 -13.26
C ASN A 43 -15.16 2.83 -14.61
N ARG A 44 -16.50 2.75 -14.60
CA ARG A 44 -17.30 2.82 -15.81
C ARG A 44 -17.52 4.27 -16.23
N LEU A 45 -17.04 4.61 -17.43
CA LEU A 45 -17.22 5.93 -18.02
C LEU A 45 -18.64 6.09 -18.54
N LYS A 46 -19.36 7.08 -18.01
CA LYS A 46 -20.76 7.35 -18.38
C LYS A 46 -20.93 7.81 -19.83
N SER A 47 -19.92 8.45 -20.39
CA SER A 47 -19.96 9.06 -21.73
C SER A 47 -19.75 8.05 -22.86
N SER A 48 -18.79 7.13 -22.69
CA SER A 48 -18.44 6.11 -23.70
C SER A 48 -19.03 4.73 -23.42
N GLY A 49 -19.49 4.48 -22.19
CA GLY A 49 -19.92 3.16 -21.75
C GLY A 49 -18.77 2.17 -21.50
N SER A 50 -17.53 2.55 -21.82
CA SER A 50 -16.33 1.77 -21.58
C SER A 50 -15.95 1.75 -20.10
N GLU A 51 -15.16 0.76 -19.68
CA GLU A 51 -14.73 0.61 -18.31
C GLU A 51 -13.21 0.71 -18.23
N GLN A 52 -12.75 1.66 -17.41
CA GLN A 52 -11.34 1.84 -17.14
C GLN A 52 -10.93 1.01 -15.92
N VAL A 53 -9.76 0.40 -16.02
CA VAL A 53 -9.12 -0.31 -14.93
C VAL A 53 -7.92 0.52 -14.47
N SER A 54 -7.98 1.00 -13.24
CA SER A 54 -6.88 1.74 -12.62
C SER A 54 -6.07 0.80 -11.75
N VAL A 55 -4.79 0.64 -12.07
CA VAL A 55 -3.86 -0.22 -11.33
C VAL A 55 -2.87 0.66 -10.58
N SER A 56 -2.64 0.35 -9.31
CA SER A 56 -1.65 1.02 -8.47
C SER A 56 -0.86 -0.03 -7.69
N ILE A 57 0.46 0.06 -7.77
CA ILE A 57 1.39 -0.87 -7.13
C ILE A 57 2.31 -0.07 -6.22
N ASP A 58 2.20 -0.34 -4.93
CA ASP A 58 3.05 0.25 -3.90
C ASP A 58 4.16 -0.75 -3.54
N ILE A 59 5.40 -0.28 -3.53
CA ILE A 59 6.59 -1.08 -3.25
C ILE A 59 7.28 -0.46 -2.04
N TYR A 60 7.43 -1.26 -0.99
CA TYR A 60 8.04 -0.84 0.27
C TYR A 60 9.29 -1.67 0.53
N ASN A 61 10.37 -1.02 0.92
CA ASN A 61 11.51 -1.72 1.50
C ASN A 61 11.42 -1.72 3.02
N GLN A 62 10.94 -2.82 3.58
CA GLN A 62 10.82 -3.06 5.02
C GLN A 62 12.09 -3.68 5.62
N GLY A 63 13.16 -3.84 4.83
CA GLY A 63 14.46 -4.31 5.30
C GLY A 63 15.34 -3.19 5.85
N SER A 64 16.53 -3.56 6.34
CA SER A 64 17.50 -2.59 6.90
C SER A 64 18.56 -2.10 5.92
N ALA A 65 18.53 -2.54 4.65
CA ALA A 65 19.49 -2.11 3.63
C ALA A 65 18.79 -1.71 2.31
N THR A 66 19.47 -0.91 1.48
CA THR A 66 18.97 -0.44 0.19
C THR A 66 18.89 -1.56 -0.85
N ALA A 67 17.79 -1.63 -1.59
CA ALA A 67 17.65 -2.43 -2.79
C ALA A 67 18.07 -1.61 -4.02
N TYR A 68 18.80 -2.20 -4.95
CA TYR A 68 19.29 -1.53 -6.16
C TYR A 68 18.67 -2.12 -7.42
N ASP A 69 18.69 -1.36 -8.51
CA ASP A 69 18.19 -1.77 -9.83
C ASP A 69 16.76 -2.35 -9.76
N VAL A 70 15.89 -1.69 -9.00
CA VAL A 70 14.54 -2.18 -8.70
C VAL A 70 13.67 -2.04 -9.95
N THR A 71 13.17 -3.15 -10.47
CA THR A 71 12.34 -3.19 -11.68
C THR A 71 11.00 -3.85 -11.38
N LEU A 72 9.90 -3.14 -11.64
CA LEU A 72 8.54 -3.65 -11.55
C LEU A 72 8.05 -4.07 -12.94
N THR A 73 7.40 -5.23 -13.04
CA THR A 73 6.71 -5.71 -14.24
C THR A 73 5.36 -6.32 -13.86
N ASP A 74 4.29 -5.88 -14.52
CA ASP A 74 2.94 -6.43 -14.39
C ASP A 74 2.39 -6.82 -15.77
N ASP A 75 2.83 -7.96 -16.28
CA ASP A 75 2.50 -8.49 -17.61
C ASP A 75 1.15 -9.22 -17.68
N SER A 76 0.38 -9.20 -16.60
CA SER A 76 -0.94 -9.85 -16.53
C SER A 76 -2.00 -9.22 -17.44
N TRP A 77 -1.75 -8.02 -17.96
CA TRP A 77 -2.71 -7.21 -18.72
C TRP A 77 -2.52 -7.41 -20.22
N THR A 78 -3.20 -8.40 -20.80
CA THR A 78 -3.06 -8.73 -22.22
C THR A 78 -3.79 -7.75 -23.15
N PRO A 79 -3.23 -7.44 -24.33
CA PRO A 79 -3.81 -6.51 -25.30
C PRO A 79 -5.14 -6.99 -25.88
N ASP A 80 -5.42 -8.30 -25.84
CA ASP A 80 -6.69 -8.88 -26.31
C ASP A 80 -7.87 -8.48 -25.42
N VAL A 81 -7.62 -8.14 -24.15
CA VAL A 81 -8.65 -7.79 -23.16
C VAL A 81 -8.58 -6.31 -22.77
N PHE A 82 -7.38 -5.72 -22.77
CA PHE A 82 -7.13 -4.37 -22.27
C PHE A 82 -6.27 -3.54 -23.22
N ASN A 83 -6.65 -2.29 -23.41
CA ASN A 83 -5.81 -1.30 -24.07
C ASN A 83 -5.17 -0.38 -23.02
N LEU A 84 -3.86 -0.15 -23.13
CA LEU A 84 -3.15 0.78 -22.27
C LEU A 84 -3.53 2.23 -22.63
N VAL A 85 -4.13 2.95 -21.68
CA VAL A 85 -4.56 4.34 -21.84
C VAL A 85 -3.47 5.30 -21.34
N SER A 86 -2.86 5.00 -20.19
CA SER A 86 -1.82 5.83 -19.61
C SER A 86 -0.87 5.04 -18.71
N GLY A 87 0.36 5.55 -18.57
CA GLY A 87 1.43 4.89 -17.83
C GLY A 87 2.07 3.76 -18.61
N ASN A 88 2.76 2.86 -17.90
CA ASN A 88 3.39 1.66 -18.46
C ASN A 88 3.18 0.49 -17.50
N VAL A 89 3.14 -0.74 -17.99
CA VAL A 89 3.08 -1.94 -17.12
C VAL A 89 4.42 -2.30 -16.47
N THR A 90 5.49 -1.65 -16.93
CA THR A 90 6.86 -1.83 -16.44
C THR A 90 7.45 -0.47 -16.07
N THR A 91 8.21 -0.43 -14.98
CA THR A 91 8.98 0.74 -14.55
C THR A 91 10.19 0.32 -13.73
N SER A 92 11.16 1.21 -13.56
CA SER A 92 12.39 0.93 -12.82
C SER A 92 12.84 2.12 -11.98
N TRP A 93 13.48 1.82 -10.85
CA TRP A 93 14.12 2.77 -9.96
C TRP A 93 15.55 2.34 -9.70
N GLU A 94 16.48 3.29 -9.71
CA GLU A 94 17.90 3.03 -9.44
C GLU A 94 18.12 2.39 -8.06
N ARG A 95 17.37 2.87 -7.06
CA ARG A 95 17.44 2.36 -5.70
C ARG A 95 16.14 2.56 -4.93
N LEU A 96 15.96 1.75 -3.89
CA LEU A 96 14.91 1.86 -2.89
C LEU A 96 15.53 1.71 -1.49
N ASP A 97 15.69 2.83 -0.81
CA ASP A 97 16.34 2.90 0.51
C ASP A 97 15.52 2.19 1.60
N ALA A 98 16.19 1.78 2.68
CA ALA A 98 15.53 1.15 3.82
C ALA A 98 14.42 2.05 4.40
N GLY A 99 13.23 1.47 4.61
CA GLY A 99 12.04 2.19 5.10
C GLY A 99 11.35 3.08 4.05
N SER A 100 11.85 3.15 2.81
CA SER A 100 11.25 3.98 1.75
C SER A 100 10.12 3.27 1.00
N LEU A 101 9.32 4.08 0.29
CA LEU A 101 8.24 3.65 -0.58
C LEU A 101 8.36 4.33 -1.95
N VAL A 102 8.13 3.55 -2.99
CA VAL A 102 7.77 4.05 -4.32
C VAL A 102 6.39 3.52 -4.72
N SER A 103 5.67 4.27 -5.55
CA SER A 103 4.39 3.87 -6.09
C SER A 103 4.38 4.07 -7.59
N HIS A 104 3.75 3.15 -8.31
CA HIS A 104 3.56 3.21 -9.75
C HIS A 104 2.11 2.95 -10.10
N SER A 105 1.61 3.66 -11.11
CA SER A 105 0.23 3.51 -11.56
C SER A 105 0.11 3.60 -13.07
N PHE A 106 -0.89 2.92 -13.59
CA PHE A 106 -1.26 2.94 -15.00
C PHE A 106 -2.76 2.69 -15.13
N VAL A 107 -3.32 3.10 -16.26
CA VAL A 107 -4.74 2.98 -16.56
C VAL A 107 -4.91 2.21 -17.85
N LEU A 108 -5.83 1.26 -17.81
CA LEU A 108 -6.24 0.43 -18.94
C LEU A 108 -7.71 0.72 -19.27
N GLU A 109 -8.10 0.43 -20.50
CA GLU A 109 -9.50 0.39 -20.95
C GLU A 109 -9.86 -1.02 -21.38
N SER A 110 -10.90 -1.58 -20.80
CA SER A 110 -11.36 -2.93 -21.14
C SER A 110 -12.10 -2.98 -22.46
N GLN A 111 -11.86 -4.06 -23.20
CA GLN A 111 -12.47 -4.32 -24.51
C GLN A 111 -13.49 -5.46 -24.46
N VAL A 112 -13.36 -6.37 -23.48
CA VAL A 112 -14.14 -7.61 -23.39
C VAL A 112 -14.90 -7.67 -22.06
N LYS A 113 -16.17 -8.09 -22.11
CA LYS A 113 -17.00 -8.36 -20.93
C LYS A 113 -16.69 -9.74 -20.37
N GLY A 114 -16.51 -9.84 -19.05
CA GLY A 114 -16.34 -11.13 -18.37
C GLY A 114 -15.47 -11.05 -17.11
N LEU A 115 -15.28 -12.21 -16.47
CA LEU A 115 -14.35 -12.32 -15.34
C LEU A 115 -12.91 -12.34 -15.83
N PHE A 116 -12.10 -11.48 -15.24
CA PHE A 116 -10.66 -11.45 -15.41
C PHE A 116 -9.93 -11.81 -14.12
N TYR A 117 -8.91 -12.65 -14.25
CA TYR A 117 -8.04 -13.08 -13.17
C TYR A 117 -6.65 -12.51 -13.42
N GLY A 118 -6.23 -11.53 -12.62
CA GLY A 118 -4.91 -10.91 -12.75
C GLY A 118 -3.85 -11.66 -11.95
N ALA A 119 -2.68 -11.87 -12.54
CA ALA A 119 -1.52 -12.39 -11.83
C ALA A 119 -0.88 -11.32 -10.91
N PRO A 120 -0.12 -11.74 -9.89
CA PRO A 120 0.75 -10.85 -9.14
C PRO A 120 1.76 -10.14 -10.05
N ALA A 121 2.02 -8.86 -9.78
CA ALA A 121 3.15 -8.17 -10.38
C ALA A 121 4.46 -8.65 -9.75
N VAL A 122 5.53 -8.63 -10.54
CA VAL A 122 6.87 -9.08 -10.12
C VAL A 122 7.79 -7.88 -9.98
N VAL A 123 8.46 -7.78 -8.84
CA VAL A 123 9.53 -6.81 -8.59
C VAL A 123 10.85 -7.55 -8.51
N LYS A 124 11.81 -7.17 -9.34
CA LYS A 124 13.17 -7.71 -9.33
C LYS A 124 14.14 -6.66 -8.82
N PHE A 125 15.11 -7.05 -8.01
CA PHE A 125 16.08 -6.13 -7.43
C PHE A 125 17.40 -6.81 -7.08
N ARG A 126 18.45 -6.01 -6.94
CA ARG A 126 19.79 -6.46 -6.56
C ARG A 126 20.10 -6.14 -5.11
N ILE A 127 20.88 -7.03 -4.51
CA ILE A 127 21.50 -6.86 -3.20
C ILE A 127 23.01 -6.87 -3.42
N PRO A 128 23.78 -5.82 -3.04
CA PRO A 128 25.21 -5.75 -3.33
C PRO A 128 26.03 -6.95 -2.86
N THR A 129 25.61 -7.59 -1.76
CA THR A 129 26.27 -8.76 -1.16
C THR A 129 25.85 -10.10 -1.80
N LYS A 130 24.91 -10.12 -2.75
CA LYS A 130 24.42 -11.33 -3.42
C LYS A 130 24.51 -11.19 -4.93
N ALA A 131 25.12 -12.18 -5.58
CA ALA A 131 25.22 -12.22 -7.05
C ALA A 131 23.87 -12.49 -7.73
N ALA A 132 22.98 -13.25 -7.08
CA ALA A 132 21.67 -13.58 -7.63
C ALA A 132 20.67 -12.43 -7.46
N LEU A 133 19.95 -12.12 -8.54
CA LEU A 133 18.81 -11.21 -8.54
C LEU A 133 17.72 -11.76 -7.62
N GLN A 134 17.10 -10.88 -6.84
CA GLN A 134 16.01 -11.22 -5.92
C GLN A 134 14.68 -10.82 -6.54
N GLU A 135 13.63 -11.52 -6.15
CA GLU A 135 12.27 -11.27 -6.62
C GLU A 135 11.30 -11.12 -5.45
N ALA A 136 10.33 -10.22 -5.61
CA ALA A 136 9.19 -10.05 -4.73
C ALA A 136 7.91 -10.01 -5.57
N TYR A 137 6.83 -10.57 -5.02
CA TYR A 137 5.55 -10.67 -5.70
C TYR A 137 4.53 -9.77 -5.01
N SER A 138 3.65 -9.16 -5.81
CA SER A 138 2.54 -8.41 -5.26
C SER A 138 1.48 -9.31 -4.63
N THR A 139 0.61 -8.71 -3.83
CA THR A 139 -0.67 -9.34 -3.50
C THR A 139 -1.45 -9.70 -4.77
N PRO A 140 -2.12 -10.87 -4.80
CA PRO A 140 -3.04 -11.20 -5.89
C PRO A 140 -4.26 -10.28 -5.83
N ILE A 141 -4.93 -10.10 -6.98
CA ILE A 141 -6.17 -9.33 -7.05
C ILE A 141 -7.38 -10.27 -7.04
N LEU A 142 -8.49 -9.79 -6.51
CA LEU A 142 -9.76 -10.49 -6.68
C LEU A 142 -10.17 -10.48 -8.16
N PRO A 143 -10.93 -11.49 -8.61
CA PRO A 143 -11.43 -11.52 -9.97
C PRO A 143 -12.22 -10.25 -10.28
N LEU A 144 -11.91 -9.63 -11.42
CA LEU A 144 -12.58 -8.42 -11.88
C LEU A 144 -13.72 -8.82 -12.80
N ASP A 145 -14.94 -8.44 -12.45
CA ASP A 145 -16.11 -8.63 -13.32
C ASP A 145 -16.27 -7.42 -14.24
N ILE A 146 -15.62 -7.50 -15.41
CA ILE A 146 -15.41 -6.41 -16.34
C ILE A 146 -16.68 -6.18 -17.17
N LEU A 147 -17.07 -4.91 -17.31
CA LEU A 147 -18.26 -4.46 -18.03
C LEU A 147 -19.54 -5.15 -17.55
N ALA A 148 -19.54 -5.57 -16.28
CA ALA A 148 -20.70 -6.13 -15.63
C ALA A 148 -21.83 -5.11 -15.50
N ASP A 149 -23.07 -5.58 -15.52
CA ASP A 149 -24.23 -4.74 -15.31
C ASP A 149 -24.39 -4.45 -13.81
N ARG A 150 -23.67 -3.43 -13.35
CA ARG A 150 -23.71 -2.96 -11.96
C ARG A 150 -24.77 -1.87 -11.80
N ALA A 151 -25.52 -1.95 -10.71
CA ALA A 151 -26.39 -0.85 -10.29
C ALA A 151 -25.52 0.40 -10.03
N PRO A 152 -25.99 1.60 -10.41
CA PRO A 152 -25.22 2.82 -10.21
C PRO A 152 -24.89 3.01 -8.73
N GLU A 153 -23.60 3.19 -8.42
CA GLU A 153 -23.16 3.45 -7.06
C GLU A 153 -23.80 4.76 -6.58
N LYS A 154 -24.68 4.65 -5.57
CA LYS A 154 -25.22 5.82 -4.88
C LYS A 154 -24.08 6.45 -4.09
N LYS A 155 -23.41 7.45 -4.68
CA LYS A 155 -22.51 8.33 -3.93
C LYS A 155 -23.35 8.96 -2.81
N PHE A 156 -23.01 8.65 -1.57
CA PHE A 156 -23.66 9.25 -0.41
C PHE A 156 -23.39 10.75 -0.45
N GLU A 157 -24.44 11.53 -0.71
CA GLU A 157 -24.41 12.99 -0.68
C GLU A 157 -24.40 13.44 0.79
N TRP A 158 -23.21 13.72 1.33
CA TRP A 158 -23.02 14.26 2.69
C TRP A 158 -23.69 15.65 2.88
N ALA A 159 -24.20 16.25 1.81
CA ALA A 159 -24.86 17.56 1.81
C ALA A 159 -26.17 17.61 2.61
N LYS A 160 -26.88 16.48 2.80
CA LYS A 160 -28.16 16.49 3.55
C LYS A 160 -28.02 16.59 5.07
N VAL A 161 -26.89 16.18 5.65
CA VAL A 161 -26.71 16.18 7.12
C VAL A 161 -26.53 17.60 7.68
N ARG A 162 -25.99 18.53 6.88
CA ARG A 162 -25.75 19.91 7.32
C ARG A 162 -27.05 20.73 7.41
N THR A 163 -28.05 20.43 6.58
CA THR A 163 -29.36 21.11 6.60
C THR A 163 -30.21 20.67 7.79
N ILE A 164 -30.19 19.38 8.16
CA ILE A 164 -30.95 18.86 9.30
C ILE A 164 -30.45 19.46 10.63
N ARG A 165 -29.13 19.65 10.79
CA ARG A 165 -28.57 20.31 11.99
C ARG A 165 -28.94 21.78 12.10
N LYS A 166 -29.16 22.49 10.97
CA LYS A 166 -29.56 23.90 10.98
C LYS A 166 -31.03 24.09 11.36
N ILE A 167 -31.92 23.19 10.94
CA ILE A 167 -33.35 23.22 11.28
C ILE A 167 -33.55 22.89 12.77
N SER A 168 -32.77 21.97 13.33
CA SER A 168 -32.82 21.64 14.77
C SER A 168 -32.35 22.78 15.68
N PHE A 169 -31.45 23.66 15.22
CA PHE A 169 -31.01 24.83 16.00
C PHE A 169 -32.02 25.99 15.97
N ILE A 170 -32.78 26.13 14.88
CA ILE A 170 -33.81 27.18 14.75
C ILE A 170 -35.02 26.89 15.64
N PHE A 171 -35.38 25.61 15.85
CA PHE A 171 -36.50 25.25 16.72
C PHE A 171 -36.22 25.43 18.23
N ILE A 172 -34.95 25.44 18.66
CA ILE A 172 -34.58 25.59 20.08
C ILE A 172 -34.61 27.07 20.53
N HIS A 173 -34.57 28.04 19.60
CA HIS A 173 -34.59 29.47 19.93
C HIS A 173 -35.96 30.15 19.81
N VAL A 174 -37.03 29.41 19.47
CA VAL A 174 -38.40 29.95 19.38
C VAL A 174 -39.27 29.56 20.60
N TRP A 175 -38.74 28.74 21.52
CA TRP A 175 -39.33 28.49 22.83
C TRP A 175 -38.29 28.75 23.92
N ASN A 176 -38.11 30.03 24.26
CA ASN A 176 -37.80 30.50 25.60
C ASN A 176 -38.32 31.94 25.76
#